data_AF-A0AAE1CTR0-F1
#
_entry.id   AF-A0AAE1CTR0-F1
#
_cell.length_a   1.000
_cell.length_b   1.000
_cell.length_c   1.000
_cell.angle_alpha   90.00
_cell.angle_beta   90.00
_cell.angle_gamma   90.00
#
_symmetry.space_group_name_H-M   'P 1'
#
loop_
_entity.id
_entity.type
_entity.pdbx_description
1 polymer ?
#
loop_
_entity_poly.entity_id
_entity_poly.type
_entity_poly.pdbx_seq_one_letter_code
_entity_poly.pdbx_strand_id
1 'polypeptide(L)'
;MAVKLFYMPMLAGLAFTFLSNILFSSTNENFSGFWLSYLMVNQYFIKPRAIYRELTDNHPFIGPLFYFLMGMMISLFFLNFFIAFLNEAYSSIHNQVRIESYKIREKTKMEYVYEFLGIESKITYDPQDDLRRKEREMDKDFMVELKRLKCD
;
A
#
# COMPACT_ATOMS: atom_id res chain seq x y z
N MET A 1 12.20 -5.72 8.04
CA MET A 1 11.93 -4.27 7.87
C MET A 1 10.44 -3.97 7.98
N ALA A 2 9.57 -4.74 7.29
CA ALA A 2 8.10 -4.64 7.38
C ALA A 2 7.54 -4.68 8.82
N VAL A 3 8.06 -5.57 9.67
CA VAL A 3 7.65 -5.72 11.08
C VAL A 3 7.81 -4.41 11.88
N LYS A 4 8.90 -3.65 11.64
CA LYS A 4 9.12 -2.36 12.33
C LYS A 4 8.15 -1.27 11.84
N LEU A 5 7.77 -1.30 10.56
CA LEU A 5 6.83 -0.34 9.97
C LEU A 5 5.40 -0.52 10.51
N PHE A 6 5.01 -1.74 10.86
CA PHE A 6 3.69 -2.02 11.40
C PHE A 6 3.56 -1.63 12.89
N TYR A 7 4.61 -1.83 13.70
CA TYR A 7 4.57 -1.48 15.12
C TYR A 7 4.75 0.02 15.40
N MET A 8 5.34 0.78 14.48
CA MET A 8 5.56 2.23 14.64
C MET A 8 4.26 3.04 14.82
N PRO A 9 3.23 2.87 13.97
CA PRO A 9 1.93 3.54 14.15
C PRO A 9 1.27 3.17 15.48
N MET A 10 1.37 1.91 15.90
CA MET A 10 0.77 1.44 17.15
C MET A 10 1.45 2.08 18.37
N LEU A 11 2.79 2.10 18.40
CA LEU A 11 3.56 2.76 19.47
C LEU A 11 3.31 4.27 19.51
N ALA A 12 3.27 4.92 18.34
CA ALA A 12 2.95 6.34 18.25
C ALA A 12 1.53 6.63 18.73
N GLY A 13 0.55 5.83 18.32
CA GLY A 13 -0.84 5.94 18.79
C GLY A 13 -0.95 5.84 20.30
N LEU A 14 -0.24 4.88 20.92
CA LEU A 14 -0.17 4.76 22.38
C LEU A 14 0.52 5.98 23.03
N ALA A 15 1.62 6.47 22.46
CA ALA A 15 2.31 7.65 22.98
C ALA A 15 1.42 8.91 22.94
N PHE A 16 0.72 9.14 21.82
CA PHE A 16 -0.23 10.24 21.68
C PHE A 16 -1.45 10.08 22.59
N THR A 17 -1.88 8.84 22.88
CA THR A 17 -2.95 8.54 23.84
C THR A 17 -2.54 8.91 25.27
N PHE A 18 -1.33 8.53 25.69
CA PHE A 18 -0.80 8.93 26.99
C PHE A 18 -0.67 10.44 27.08
N LEU A 19 -0.14 11.07 26.04
CA LEU A 19 0.05 12.52 25.99
C LEU A 19 -1.31 13.26 26.03
N SER A 20 -2.31 12.80 25.27
CA SER A 20 -3.64 13.42 25.25
C SER A 20 -4.36 13.27 26.59
N ASN A 21 -4.22 12.11 27.24
CA ASN A 21 -4.80 11.87 28.56
C ASN A 21 -4.15 12.82 29.59
N ILE A 22 -2.83 12.98 29.57
CA ILE A 22 -2.14 13.89 30.51
C ILE A 22 -2.53 15.36 30.26
N LEU A 23 -2.61 15.78 29.00
CA LEU A 23 -2.85 17.18 28.65
C LEU A 23 -4.32 17.61 28.78
N PHE A 24 -5.27 16.71 28.49
CA PHE A 24 -6.67 17.09 28.26
C PHE A 24 -7.67 16.35 29.17
N SER A 25 -7.25 15.38 30.00
CA SER A 25 -8.17 14.59 30.84
C SER A 25 -9.02 15.44 31.80
N SER A 26 -8.47 16.54 32.33
CA SER A 26 -9.18 17.41 33.27
C SER A 26 -10.14 18.41 32.61
N THR A 27 -9.99 18.65 31.31
CA THR A 27 -10.63 19.78 30.60
C THR A 27 -11.61 19.33 29.54
N ASN A 28 -11.50 18.10 29.05
CA ASN A 28 -12.37 17.59 28.00
C ASN A 28 -12.84 16.17 28.30
N GLU A 29 -14.16 15.97 28.32
CA GLU A 29 -14.80 14.67 28.57
C GLU A 29 -14.33 13.59 27.58
N ASN A 30 -14.06 13.98 26.33
CA ASN A 30 -13.58 13.09 25.27
C ASN A 30 -12.15 12.56 25.52
N PHE A 31 -11.42 13.16 26.46
CA PHE A 31 -10.08 12.74 26.87
C PHE A 31 -10.01 12.32 28.35
N SER A 32 -11.15 12.27 29.04
CA SER A 32 -11.23 12.02 30.50
C SER A 32 -10.57 10.71 30.96
N GLY A 33 -10.62 9.67 30.12
CA GLY A 33 -10.01 8.37 30.40
C GLY A 33 -9.08 7.90 29.29
N PHE A 34 -8.17 6.99 29.64
CA PHE A 34 -7.21 6.41 28.69
C PHE A 34 -7.88 5.75 27.47
N TRP A 35 -8.97 5.01 27.69
CA TRP A 35 -9.71 4.35 26.61
C TRP A 35 -10.38 5.33 25.67
N LEU A 36 -11.01 6.38 26.22
CA LEU A 36 -11.63 7.46 25.43
C LEU A 36 -10.59 8.25 24.64
N SER A 37 -9.47 8.59 25.29
CA SER A 37 -8.31 9.20 24.65
C SER A 37 -7.79 8.34 23.48
N TYR A 38 -7.69 7.03 23.66
CA TYR A 38 -7.23 6.11 22.61
C TYR A 38 -8.19 6.12 21.42
N LEU A 39 -9.49 6.05 21.68
CA LEU A 39 -10.52 6.14 20.64
C LEU A 39 -10.46 7.48 19.91
N MET A 40 -10.26 8.59 20.63
CA MET A 40 -10.17 9.92 20.01
C MET A 40 -8.93 10.09 19.14
N VAL A 41 -7.78 9.61 19.60
CA VAL A 41 -6.55 9.59 18.79
C VAL A 41 -6.76 8.79 17.50
N ASN A 42 -7.48 7.66 17.56
CA ASN A 42 -7.82 6.88 16.37
C ASN A 42 -8.92 7.53 15.51
N GLN A 43 -9.86 8.26 16.09
CA GLN A 43 -10.91 8.97 15.32
C GLN A 43 -10.35 10.10 14.45
N TYR A 44 -9.09 10.49 14.65
CA TYR A 44 -8.41 11.45 13.79
C TYR A 44 -8.44 11.09 12.31
N PHE A 45 -8.41 9.80 11.95
CA PHE A 45 -8.49 9.38 10.55
C PHE A 45 -9.85 9.66 9.91
N ILE A 46 -10.92 9.77 10.71
CA ILE A 46 -12.30 9.88 10.22
C ILE A 46 -12.79 11.34 10.32
N LYS A 47 -12.53 12.01 11.44
CA LYS A 47 -13.08 13.36 11.72
C LYS A 47 -12.03 14.32 12.30
N PRO A 48 -10.95 14.64 11.57
CA PRO A 48 -9.87 15.47 12.09
C PRO A 48 -10.33 16.91 12.42
N ARG A 49 -11.23 17.49 11.62
CA ARG A 49 -11.73 18.87 11.83
C ARG A 49 -12.50 19.05 13.13
N ALA A 50 -13.27 18.04 13.54
CA ALA A 50 -14.05 18.09 14.76
C ALA A 50 -13.11 18.13 15.98
N ILE A 51 -12.11 17.25 15.99
CA ILE A 51 -11.07 17.18 17.02
C ILE A 51 -10.31 18.50 17.11
N TYR A 52 -9.89 19.08 15.98
CA TYR A 52 -9.18 20.36 15.97
C TYR A 52 -9.99 21.48 16.64
N ARG A 53 -11.27 21.61 16.27
CA ARG A 53 -12.15 22.66 16.83
C ARG A 53 -12.30 22.49 18.34
N GLU A 54 -12.61 21.28 18.77
CA GLU A 54 -12.84 20.96 20.18
C GLU A 54 -11.61 21.15 21.07
N LEU A 55 -10.42 20.83 20.56
CA LEU A 55 -9.16 21.11 21.27
C LEU A 55 -8.82 22.61 21.27
N THR A 56 -9.11 23.34 20.19
CA THR A 56 -8.79 24.77 20.10
C THR A 56 -9.70 25.62 20.98
N ASP A 57 -10.98 25.23 21.08
CA ASP A 57 -11.97 25.92 21.92
C ASP A 57 -11.61 25.82 23.42
N ASN A 58 -11.05 24.67 23.86
CA ASN A 58 -10.62 24.46 25.24
C ASN A 58 -9.17 24.88 25.52
N HIS A 59 -8.27 24.71 24.54
CA HIS A 59 -6.83 24.95 24.66
C HIS A 59 -6.29 25.65 23.40
N PRO A 60 -6.32 26.99 23.34
CA PRO A 60 -6.07 27.74 22.10
C PRO A 60 -4.65 27.61 21.55
N PHE A 61 -3.66 27.23 22.39
CA PHE A 61 -2.26 27.07 21.97
C PHE A 61 -1.82 25.60 21.92
N ILE A 62 -2.07 24.85 23.00
CA ILE A 62 -1.63 23.45 23.15
C ILE A 62 -2.44 22.52 22.25
N GLY A 63 -3.72 22.78 22.07
CA GLY A 63 -4.61 21.97 21.23
C GLY A 63 -4.18 21.91 19.77
N PRO A 64 -4.00 23.06 19.10
CA PRO A 64 -3.49 23.11 17.73
C PRO A 64 -2.11 22.48 17.56
N LEU A 65 -1.21 22.67 18.53
CA LEU A 65 0.13 22.08 18.50
C LEU A 65 0.06 20.54 18.55
N PHE A 66 -0.74 19.99 19.46
CA PHE A 66 -0.97 18.55 19.55
C PHE A 66 -1.55 18.00 18.25
N TYR A 67 -2.58 18.65 17.72
CA TYR A 67 -3.21 18.27 16.45
C TYR A 67 -2.21 18.26 15.29
N PHE A 68 -1.36 19.28 15.20
CA PHE A 68 -0.35 19.41 14.15
C PHE A 68 0.71 18.31 14.25
N LEU A 69 1.26 18.05 15.44
CA LEU A 69 2.26 17.01 15.66
C LEU A 69 1.71 15.61 15.34
N MET A 70 0.47 15.35 15.76
CA MET A 70 -0.20 14.09 15.47
C MET A 70 -0.42 13.92 13.95
N GLY A 71 -0.89 14.97 13.27
CA GLY A 71 -1.06 14.96 11.81
C GLY A 71 0.23 14.77 11.03
N MET A 72 1.32 15.42 11.47
CA MET A 72 2.65 15.27 10.87
C MET A 72 3.14 13.82 11.00
N MET A 73 3.03 13.23 12.19
CA MET A 73 3.44 11.84 12.44
C MET A 73 2.63 10.85 11.61
N ILE A 74 1.31 11.02 11.57
CA ILE A 74 0.42 10.18 10.76
C ILE A 74 0.80 10.28 9.27
N SER A 75 1.06 11.49 8.78
CA SER A 75 1.47 11.71 7.37
C SER A 75 2.79 11.01 7.04
N LEU A 76 3.76 11.08 7.94
CA LEU A 76 5.04 10.36 7.80
C LEU A 76 4.85 8.85 7.79
N PHE A 77 3.97 8.31 8.64
CA PHE A 77 3.68 6.87 8.62
C PHE A 77 2.98 6.44 7.35
N PHE A 78 1.96 7.17 6.89
CA PHE A 78 1.27 6.84 5.64
C PHE A 78 2.22 6.87 4.45
N LEU A 79 3.08 7.89 4.35
CA LEU A 79 4.02 8.01 3.24
C LEU A 79 5.05 6.88 3.26
N ASN A 80 5.64 6.58 4.43
CA ASN A 80 6.59 5.48 4.56
C ASN A 80 5.94 4.12 4.29
N PHE A 81 4.72 3.90 4.78
CA PHE A 81 3.97 2.67 4.53
C PHE A 81 3.63 2.51 3.05
N PHE A 82 3.19 3.58 2.39
CA PHE A 82 2.85 3.57 0.98
C PHE A 82 4.07 3.25 0.10
N ILE A 83 5.23 3.84 0.39
CA ILE A 83 6.48 3.53 -0.33
C ILE A 83 6.89 2.07 -0.10
N ALA A 84 6.86 1.61 1.15
CA ALA A 84 7.21 0.22 1.47
C ALA A 84 6.29 -0.77 0.75
N PHE A 85 4.98 -0.51 0.77
CA PHE A 85 3.96 -1.32 0.10
C PHE A 85 4.17 -1.36 -1.42
N LEU A 86 4.40 -0.21 -2.06
CA LEU A 86 4.69 -0.15 -3.49
C LEU A 86 5.96 -0.92 -3.86
N ASN A 87 7.02 -0.80 -3.06
CA ASN A 87 8.26 -1.50 -3.32
C ASN A 87 8.09 -3.02 -3.19
N GLU A 88 7.33 -3.48 -2.20
CA GLU A 88 7.01 -4.89 -2.01
C GLU A 88 6.12 -5.44 -3.13
N ALA A 89 5.09 -4.69 -3.51
CA ALA A 89 4.21 -5.04 -4.63
C ALA A 89 4.99 -5.12 -5.95
N TYR A 90 5.86 -4.14 -6.22
CA TYR A 90 6.69 -4.12 -7.44
C TYR A 90 7.65 -5.31 -7.49
N SER A 91 8.31 -5.63 -6.37
CA SER A 91 9.20 -6.79 -6.25
C SER A 91 8.45 -8.11 -6.48
N SER A 92 7.26 -8.25 -5.90
CA SER A 92 6.41 -9.44 -6.06
C SER A 92 5.99 -9.65 -7.51
N ILE A 93 5.47 -8.60 -8.17
CA ILE A 93 5.05 -8.64 -9.57
C ILE A 93 6.25 -8.95 -10.47
N HIS A 94 7.38 -8.27 -10.28
CA HIS A 94 8.58 -8.51 -11.07
C HIS A 94 9.07 -9.96 -10.95
N ASN A 95 9.01 -10.54 -9.75
CA ASN A 95 9.38 -11.94 -9.55
C ASN A 95 8.40 -12.90 -10.22
N GLN A 96 7.10 -12.64 -10.17
CA GLN A 96 6.08 -13.42 -10.88
C GLN A 96 6.29 -13.38 -12.40
N VAL A 97 6.51 -12.19 -12.96
CA VAL A 97 6.80 -12.00 -14.41
C VAL A 97 8.07 -12.73 -14.81
N ARG A 98 9.11 -12.71 -13.96
CA ARG A 98 10.34 -13.48 -14.19
C ARG A 98 10.05 -14.98 -14.24
N ILE A 99 9.34 -15.53 -13.26
CA ILE A 99 9.00 -16.96 -13.22
C ILE A 99 8.14 -17.38 -14.43
N GLU A 100 7.19 -16.54 -14.82
CA GLU A 100 6.31 -16.81 -15.95
C GLU A 100 7.07 -16.77 -17.29
N SER A 101 7.99 -15.83 -17.46
CA SER A 101 8.85 -15.78 -18.65
C SER A 101 9.81 -16.98 -18.73
N TYR A 102 10.31 -17.49 -17.60
CA TYR A 102 11.06 -18.76 -17.58
C TYR A 102 10.21 -19.96 -18.00
N LYS A 103 8.98 -20.09 -17.49
CA LYS A 103 8.06 -21.17 -17.89
C LYS A 103 7.74 -21.14 -19.39
N ILE A 104 7.54 -19.95 -19.96
CA ILE A 104 7.32 -19.79 -21.41
C ILE A 104 8.56 -20.25 -22.19
N ARG A 105 9.76 -19.87 -21.75
CA ARG A 105 11.02 -20.25 -22.39
C ARG A 105 11.31 -21.76 -22.31
N GLU A 106 10.90 -22.43 -21.23
CA GLU A 106 10.99 -23.89 -21.12
C GLU A 106 9.98 -24.60 -22.02
N LYS A 107 8.72 -24.12 -22.08
CA LYS A 107 7.72 -24.63 -23.03
C LYS A 107 8.24 -24.55 -24.47
N THR A 108 8.78 -23.40 -24.90
CA THR A 108 9.30 -23.25 -26.27
C THR A 108 10.50 -24.15 -26.54
N LYS A 109 11.42 -24.31 -25.59
CA LYS A 109 12.53 -25.28 -25.74
C LYS A 109 12.04 -26.71 -25.93
N MET A 110 11.04 -27.14 -25.15
CA MET A 110 10.46 -28.48 -25.29
C MET A 110 9.78 -28.64 -26.65
N GLU A 111 9.06 -27.61 -27.11
CA GLU A 111 8.42 -27.58 -28.43
C GLU A 111 9.46 -27.79 -29.56
N TYR A 112 10.60 -27.08 -29.51
CA TYR A 112 11.71 -27.30 -30.45
C TYR A 112 12.32 -28.70 -30.37
N VAL A 113 12.39 -29.30 -29.18
CA VAL A 113 12.90 -30.68 -29.01
C VAL A 113 11.95 -31.70 -29.62
N TYR A 114 10.64 -31.52 -29.45
CA TYR A 114 9.63 -32.38 -30.08
C TYR A 114 9.66 -32.28 -31.61
N GLU A 115 9.82 -31.07 -32.14
CA GLU A 115 9.99 -30.83 -33.57
C GLU A 115 11.25 -31.53 -34.12
N PHE A 116 12.39 -31.42 -33.41
CA PHE A 116 13.64 -32.08 -33.81
C PHE A 116 13.56 -33.62 -33.77
N LEU A 117 12.78 -34.17 -32.83
CA LEU A 117 12.57 -35.62 -32.71
C LEU A 117 11.60 -36.18 -33.77
N GLY A 118 11.04 -35.35 -34.65
CA GLY A 118 10.09 -35.77 -35.68
C GLY A 118 8.76 -36.28 -35.11
N ILE A 119 8.50 -36.00 -33.82
CA ILE A 119 7.23 -36.31 -33.18
C ILE A 119 6.30 -35.16 -33.53
N GLU A 120 5.44 -35.34 -34.54
CA GLU A 120 4.34 -34.40 -34.80
C GLU A 120 3.56 -34.19 -33.49
N SER A 121 3.71 -33.02 -32.88
CA SER A 121 3.18 -32.69 -31.57
C SER A 121 1.65 -32.50 -31.64
N LYS A 122 0.91 -33.61 -31.76
CA LYS A 122 -0.56 -33.62 -31.61
C LYS A 122 -1.04 -33.40 -30.17
N ILE A 123 -0.17 -32.93 -29.27
CA ILE A 123 -0.44 -32.67 -27.86
C ILE A 123 0.22 -31.29 -27.60
N THR A 124 -0.43 -30.13 -27.61
CA THR A 124 -1.69 -29.75 -26.96
C THR A 124 -2.12 -28.43 -27.64
N TYR A 125 -3.13 -28.46 -28.51
CA TYR A 125 -3.74 -27.20 -28.99
C TYR A 125 -4.75 -26.77 -27.93
N ASP A 126 -4.30 -26.01 -26.93
CA ASP A 126 -5.19 -25.44 -25.91
C ASP A 126 -5.64 -24.04 -26.35
N PRO A 127 -6.89 -23.85 -26.80
CA PRO A 127 -7.38 -22.56 -27.26
C PRO A 127 -7.33 -21.46 -26.18
N GLN A 128 -7.14 -21.82 -24.90
CA GLN A 128 -6.92 -20.85 -23.83
C GLN A 128 -5.53 -20.18 -23.87
N ASP A 129 -4.50 -20.86 -24.36
CA ASP A 129 -3.15 -20.29 -24.46
C ASP A 129 -3.06 -19.24 -25.59
N ASP A 130 -3.87 -19.37 -26.66
CA ASP A 130 -3.97 -18.40 -27.76
C ASP A 130 -4.71 -17.12 -27.35
N LEU A 131 -5.78 -17.25 -26.57
CA LEU A 131 -6.47 -16.10 -25.96
C LEU A 131 -5.52 -15.32 -25.03
N ARG A 132 -4.72 -16.02 -24.22
CA ARG A 132 -3.72 -15.39 -23.35
C ARG A 132 -2.56 -14.75 -24.12
N ARG A 133 -2.19 -15.26 -25.29
CA ARG A 133 -1.20 -14.62 -26.16
C ARG A 133 -1.75 -13.34 -26.78
N LYS A 134 -2.99 -13.37 -27.29
CA LYS A 134 -3.68 -12.18 -27.82
C LYS A 134 -3.86 -11.08 -26.77
N GLU A 135 -4.24 -11.43 -25.54
CA GLU A 135 -4.35 -10.46 -24.44
C GLU A 135 -3.00 -9.80 -24.13
N ARG A 136 -1.89 -10.57 -24.12
CA ARG A 136 -0.55 -10.00 -23.89
C ARG A 136 -0.04 -9.14 -25.04
N GLU A 137 -0.44 -9.41 -26.27
CA GLU A 137 -0.10 -8.58 -27.42
C GLU A 137 -0.86 -7.24 -27.37
N MET A 138 -2.14 -7.25 -27.00
CA MET A 138 -2.91 -6.02 -26.78
C MET A 138 -2.34 -5.17 -25.64
N ASP A 139 -1.93 -5.77 -24.52
CA ASP A 139 -1.33 -5.03 -23.40
C ASP A 139 0.01 -4.37 -23.78
N LYS A 140 0.81 -5.03 -24.63
CA LYS A 140 2.07 -4.46 -25.13
C LYS A 140 1.82 -3.28 -26.05
N ASP A 141 0.87 -3.40 -26.98
CA ASP A 141 0.52 -2.30 -27.88
C ASP A 141 -0.02 -1.10 -27.10
N PHE A 142 -0.88 -1.33 -26.10
CA PHE A 142 -1.41 -0.27 -25.23
C PHE A 142 -0.30 0.45 -24.45
N MET A 143 0.69 -0.29 -23.94
CA MET A 143 1.85 0.28 -23.24
C MET A 143 2.80 1.06 -24.17
N VAL A 144 2.92 0.66 -25.43
CA VAL A 144 3.69 1.39 -26.45
C VAL A 144 2.97 2.69 -26.83
N GLU A 145 1.65 2.67 -26.93
CA GLU A 145 0.82 3.83 -27.24
C GLU A 145 0.84 4.87 -26.10
N LEU A 146 0.71 4.42 -24.85
CA LEU A 146 0.88 5.26 -23.65
C LEU A 146 2.26 5.92 -23.57
N LYS A 147 3.32 5.23 -24.04
CA LYS A 147 4.67 5.83 -24.11
C LYS A 147 4.78 6.89 -25.19
N ARG A 148 4.09 6.73 -26.32
CA ARG A 148 4.07 7.74 -27.40
C ARG A 148 3.33 9.00 -26.96
N LEU A 149 2.18 8.84 -26.29
CA LEU A 149 1.36 9.95 -25.77
C LEU A 149 2.04 10.76 -24.65
N LYS A 150 3.13 10.25 -24.06
CA LYS A 150 3.89 10.93 -23.00
C LYS A 150 5.14 11.65 -23.52
N CYS A 151 5.44 11.49 -24.81
CA CYS A 151 6.59 12.10 -25.48
C CYS A 151 6.20 13.30 -26.37
N ASP A 152 4.91 13.62 -26.48
CA ASP A 152 4.37 14.90 -26.95
C ASP A 152 3.98 15.78 -25.74
#